data_AF-A0A925YU05-F1
#
_entry.id   AF-A0A925YU05-F1
#
_cell.length_a   1.000
_cell.length_b   1.000
_cell.length_c   1.000
_cell.angle_alpha   90.00
_cell.angle_beta   90.00
_cell.angle_gamma   90.00
#
_symmetry.space_group_name_H-M   'P 1'
#
loop_
_entity.id
_entity.type
_entity.pdbx_description
1 polymer ?
#
loop_
_entity_poly.entity_id
_entity_poly.type
_entity_poly.pdbx_seq_one_letter_code
_entity_poly.pdbx_strand_id
1 'polypeptide(L)'
;MSASLAPGLLKLRQYLLNGVSFAIPFIATGGILIAAAIAFAPMTPTGPDFSASPTLKLILDIGVASFTLMLPVLAGYIAYAMASKPGLVPGFIGGYFAGTTQAGFLGALVAGLLAGWLVNQIKKVPVPGAIKPIMPILILPILSSLVVGIVMLKVIGVPIA
;
A
#
# COMPACT_ATOMS: atom_id res chain seq x y z
N MET A 1 -27.99 18.34 -12.52
CA MET A 1 -28.47 17.49 -11.40
C MET A 1 -27.27 16.90 -10.69
N SER A 2 -26.78 17.54 -9.62
CA SER A 2 -25.76 16.93 -8.76
C SER A 2 -26.46 15.94 -7.84
N ALA A 3 -26.26 14.64 -8.09
CA ALA A 3 -26.70 13.61 -7.15
C ALA A 3 -25.99 13.86 -5.81
N SER A 4 -26.73 14.22 -4.76
CA SER A 4 -26.19 14.36 -3.41
C SER A 4 -25.83 12.97 -2.89
N LEU A 5 -24.57 12.57 -3.09
CA LEU A 5 -24.05 11.32 -2.57
C LEU A 5 -24.23 11.31 -1.04
N ALA A 6 -24.62 10.16 -0.49
CA ALA A 6 -24.77 10.00 0.96
C ALA A 6 -23.45 10.38 1.68
N PRO A 7 -23.50 11.03 2.85
CA PRO A 7 -22.30 11.53 3.55
C PRO A 7 -21.21 10.47 3.79
N GLY A 8 -21.61 9.21 4.02
CA GLY A 8 -20.67 8.09 4.19
C GLY A 8 -19.90 7.74 2.91
N LEU A 9 -20.55 7.82 1.75
CA LEU A 9 -19.94 7.53 0.45
C LEU A 9 -18.92 8.61 0.07
N LEU A 10 -19.18 9.87 0.44
CA LEU A 10 -18.23 10.97 0.26
C LEU A 10 -16.94 10.74 1.07
N LYS A 11 -17.06 10.28 2.33
CA LYS A 11 -15.89 9.96 3.17
C LYS A 11 -15.10 8.78 2.61
N LEU A 12 -15.77 7.69 2.22
CA LEU A 12 -15.10 6.54 1.63
C LEU A 12 -14.34 6.93 0.37
N ARG A 13 -14.98 7.68 -0.54
CA ARG A 13 -14.34 8.23 -1.73
C ARG A 13 -13.10 9.05 -1.35
N GLN A 14 -13.20 9.90 -0.34
CA GLN A 14 -12.07 10.72 0.11
C GLN A 14 -10.90 9.86 0.62
N TYR A 15 -11.16 8.79 1.37
CA TYR A 15 -10.11 7.88 1.83
C TYR A 15 -9.40 7.20 0.67
N LEU A 16 -10.17 6.70 -0.30
CA LEU A 16 -9.63 6.04 -1.49
C LEU A 16 -8.83 7.02 -2.36
N LEU A 17 -9.37 8.22 -2.60
CA LEU A 17 -8.70 9.25 -3.37
C LEU A 17 -7.41 9.73 -2.71
N ASN A 18 -7.34 9.75 -1.38
CA ASN A 18 -6.10 10.06 -0.68
C ASN A 18 -5.02 9.03 -1.04
N GLY A 19 -5.31 7.74 -0.90
CA GLY A 19 -4.38 6.68 -1.28
C GLY A 19 -3.92 6.76 -2.74
N VAL A 20 -4.88 6.89 -3.66
CA VAL A 20 -4.58 6.96 -5.10
C VAL A 20 -3.70 8.17 -5.41
N SER A 21 -4.00 9.34 -4.84
CA SER A 21 -3.21 10.56 -5.06
C SER A 21 -1.75 10.39 -4.67
N PHE A 22 -1.47 9.71 -3.54
CA PHE A 22 -0.11 9.43 -3.12
C PHE A 22 0.58 8.32 -3.93
N ALA A 23 -0.18 7.41 -4.55
CA ALA A 23 0.38 6.36 -5.41
C ALA A 23 0.75 6.85 -6.81
N ILE A 24 0.06 7.87 -7.35
CA ILE A 24 0.29 8.38 -8.72
C ILE A 24 1.76 8.69 -9.02
N PRO A 25 2.51 9.43 -8.16
CA PRO A 25 3.92 9.71 -8.43
C PRO A 25 4.79 8.45 -8.53
N PHE A 26 4.52 7.43 -7.71
CA PHE A 26 5.24 6.15 -7.74
C PHE A 26 4.96 5.39 -9.04
N ILE A 27 3.71 5.39 -9.48
CA ILE A 27 3.32 4.75 -10.75
C ILE A 27 3.99 5.46 -11.92
N ALA A 28 3.95 6.79 -11.94
CA ALA A 28 4.56 7.58 -13.01
C ALA A 28 6.08 7.38 -13.08
N THR A 29 6.77 7.49 -11.94
CA THR A 29 8.23 7.26 -11.87
C THR A 29 8.57 5.81 -12.23
N GLY A 30 7.90 4.83 -11.62
CA GLY A 30 8.16 3.41 -11.89
C GLY A 30 7.92 3.04 -13.35
N GLY A 31 6.77 3.39 -13.91
CA GLY A 31 6.40 3.07 -15.28
C GLY A 31 7.34 3.67 -16.32
N ILE A 32 7.71 4.95 -16.17
CA ILE A 32 8.61 5.62 -17.12
C ILE A 32 10.02 5.01 -17.06
N LEU A 33 10.57 4.79 -15.86
CA LEU A 33 11.92 4.25 -15.72
C LEU A 33 12.01 2.79 -16.20
N ILE A 34 11.03 1.96 -15.87
CA ILE A 34 10.95 0.58 -16.38
C ILE A 34 10.86 0.57 -17.91
N ALA A 35 9.96 1.37 -18.48
CA ALA A 35 9.79 1.46 -19.93
C ALA A 35 11.07 1.95 -20.62
N ALA A 36 11.72 2.99 -20.09
CA ALA A 36 12.97 3.51 -20.64
C ALA A 36 14.08 2.46 -20.58
N ALA A 37 14.26 1.79 -19.44
CA ALA A 37 15.30 0.77 -19.30
C ALA A 37 15.12 -0.37 -20.32
N ILE A 38 13.88 -0.83 -20.51
CA ILE A 38 13.56 -1.89 -21.48
C ILE A 38 13.69 -1.40 -22.93
N ALA A 39 13.29 -0.16 -23.23
CA ALA A 39 13.35 0.40 -24.58
C ALA A 39 14.77 0.53 -25.13
N PHE A 40 15.75 0.76 -24.27
CA PHE A 40 17.17 0.88 -24.65
C PHE A 40 17.98 -0.40 -24.38
N ALA A 41 17.37 -1.44 -23.83
CA ALA A 41 18.07 -2.70 -23.57
C ALA A 41 18.21 -3.52 -24.87
N PRO A 42 19.37 -4.14 -25.12
CA PRO A 42 19.53 -5.14 -26.17
C PRO A 42 18.48 -6.23 -26.04
N MET A 43 17.80 -6.56 -27.15
CA MET A 43 16.76 -7.59 -27.15
C MET A 43 17.35 -8.94 -27.56
N THR A 44 17.12 -9.96 -26.73
CA THR A 44 17.47 -11.36 -27.00
C THR A 44 16.21 -12.19 -27.25
N PRO A 45 16.32 -13.43 -27.76
CA PRO A 45 15.16 -14.33 -27.91
C PRO A 45 14.41 -14.59 -26.60
N THR A 46 15.04 -14.37 -25.44
CA THR A 46 14.46 -14.55 -24.10
C THR A 46 14.01 -13.23 -23.45
N GLY A 47 14.16 -12.09 -24.13
CA GLY A 47 13.77 -10.76 -23.63
C GLY A 47 14.94 -9.77 -23.51
N PRO A 48 14.73 -8.64 -22.79
CA PRO A 48 15.75 -7.61 -22.61
C PRO A 48 16.96 -8.13 -21.83
N ASP A 49 18.17 -7.91 -22.35
CA ASP A 49 19.43 -8.28 -21.68
C ASP A 49 20.12 -7.06 -21.07
N PHE A 50 20.30 -7.10 -19.75
CA PHE A 50 20.95 -6.04 -18.98
C PHE A 50 22.39 -6.41 -18.57
N SER A 51 22.90 -7.57 -18.97
CA SER A 51 24.20 -8.11 -18.51
C SER A 51 25.38 -7.22 -18.93
N ALA A 52 25.30 -6.66 -20.13
CA ALA A 52 26.30 -5.74 -20.67
C ALA A 52 25.95 -4.25 -20.44
N SER A 53 24.88 -3.94 -19.69
CA SER A 53 24.39 -2.57 -19.51
C SER A 53 24.06 -2.24 -18.04
N PRO A 54 25.10 -2.07 -17.18
CA PRO A 54 24.90 -1.80 -15.75
C PRO A 54 24.05 -0.54 -15.47
N THR A 55 24.18 0.49 -16.29
CA THR A 55 23.39 1.73 -16.15
C THR A 55 21.90 1.52 -16.42
N LEU A 56 21.55 0.75 -17.45
CA LEU A 56 20.15 0.42 -17.74
C LEU A 56 19.54 -0.47 -16.66
N LYS A 57 20.33 -1.41 -16.11
CA LYS A 57 19.92 -2.21 -14.97
C LYS A 57 19.61 -1.35 -13.74
N LEU A 58 20.47 -0.38 -13.43
CA LEU A 58 20.22 0.56 -12.33
C LEU A 58 18.91 1.33 -12.53
N ILE A 59 18.64 1.82 -13.74
CA ILE A 59 17.38 2.53 -14.06
C ILE A 59 16.18 1.60 -13.87
N LEU A 60 16.28 0.35 -14.35
CA LEU A 60 15.24 -0.67 -14.17
C LEU A 60 14.99 -0.92 -12.68
N ASP A 61 16.03 -1.16 -11.89
CA ASP A 61 15.92 -1.49 -10.47
C ASP A 61 15.25 -0.36 -9.68
N ILE A 62 15.59 0.91 -9.97
CA ILE A 62 14.91 2.08 -9.38
C ILE A 62 13.44 2.11 -9.79
N GLY A 63 13.15 1.87 -11.08
CA GLY A 63 11.77 1.83 -11.59
C GLY A 63 10.95 0.72 -10.92
N VAL A 64 11.50 -0.48 -10.80
CA VAL A 64 10.88 -1.63 -10.13
C VAL A 64 10.66 -1.34 -8.65
N ALA A 65 11.62 -0.74 -7.96
CA ALA A 65 11.45 -0.35 -6.55
C ALA A 65 10.30 0.67 -6.38
N SER A 66 10.26 1.71 -7.23
CA SER A 66 9.19 2.71 -7.23
C SER A 66 7.82 2.07 -7.46
N PHE A 67 7.72 1.20 -8.47
CA PHE A 67 6.48 0.50 -8.81
C PHE A 67 6.04 -0.46 -7.69
N THR A 68 6.98 -1.18 -7.06
CA THR A 68 6.70 -2.09 -5.94
C THR A 68 6.14 -1.33 -4.73
N LEU A 69 6.66 -0.13 -4.45
CA LEU A 69 6.20 0.70 -3.35
C LEU A 69 4.80 1.31 -3.56
N MET A 70 4.26 1.29 -4.79
CA MET A 70 2.95 1.90 -5.06
C MET A 70 1.83 1.28 -4.22
N LEU A 71 1.84 -0.04 -4.01
CA LEU A 71 0.79 -0.77 -3.29
C LEU A 71 0.86 -0.50 -1.77
N PRO A 72 2.04 -0.60 -1.11
CA PRO A 72 2.21 -0.08 0.24
C PRO A 72 1.74 1.37 0.37
N VAL A 73 2.16 2.26 -0.52
CA VAL A 73 1.81 3.69 -0.47
C VAL A 73 0.30 3.88 -0.56
N LEU A 74 -0.35 3.25 -1.53
CA LEU A 74 -1.81 3.27 -1.68
C LEU A 74 -2.51 2.87 -0.38
N ALA A 75 -2.19 1.69 0.16
CA ALA A 75 -2.83 1.15 1.36
C ALA A 75 -2.53 2.00 2.62
N GLY A 76 -1.27 2.42 2.78
CA GLY A 76 -0.80 3.26 3.88
C GLY A 76 -1.52 4.60 3.93
N TYR A 77 -1.69 5.26 2.79
CA TYR A 77 -2.36 6.56 2.75
C TYR A 77 -3.89 6.48 2.79
N ILE A 78 -4.51 5.36 2.42
CA ILE A 78 -5.93 5.08 2.76
C ILE A 78 -6.08 4.97 4.27
N ALA A 79 -5.26 4.13 4.90
CA ALA A 79 -5.29 3.91 6.35
C ALA A 79 -5.01 5.20 7.12
N TYR A 80 -4.06 6.02 6.65
CA TYR A 80 -3.78 7.34 7.19
C TYR A 80 -4.98 8.30 7.09
N ALA A 81 -5.68 8.32 5.96
CA ALA A 81 -6.85 9.17 5.79
C ALA A 81 -7.98 8.80 6.78
N MET A 82 -8.07 7.52 7.17
CA MET A 82 -9.05 7.04 8.14
C MET A 82 -8.61 7.21 9.60
N ALA A 83 -7.34 6.94 9.91
CA ALA A 83 -6.86 6.73 11.27
C ALA A 83 -5.61 7.56 11.64
N SER A 84 -5.19 8.49 10.79
CA SER A 84 -3.99 9.33 10.96
C SER A 84 -2.71 8.50 11.05
N LYS A 85 -1.63 9.07 11.61
CA LYS A 85 -0.29 8.44 11.67
C LYS A 85 -0.26 6.98 12.17
N PRO A 86 -1.04 6.58 13.21
CA PRO A 86 -1.03 5.20 13.68
C PRO A 86 -1.48 4.16 12.63
N GLY A 87 -2.23 4.57 11.60
CA GLY A 87 -2.66 3.70 10.50
C GLY A 87 -1.62 3.47 9.41
N LEU A 88 -0.50 4.20 9.40
CA LEU A 88 0.50 4.10 8.33
C LEU A 88 1.14 2.71 8.27
N VAL A 89 1.70 2.25 9.40
CA VAL A 89 2.41 0.96 9.46
C VAL A 89 1.54 -0.23 9.05
N PRO A 90 0.33 -0.45 9.61
CA PRO A 90 -0.51 -1.57 9.19
C PRO A 90 -0.95 -1.44 7.72
N GLY A 91 -1.18 -0.21 7.24
CA GLY A 91 -1.52 0.02 5.83
C GLY A 91 -0.36 -0.32 4.90
N PHE A 92 0.87 0.11 5.21
CA PHE A 92 2.05 -0.24 4.42
C PHE A 92 2.31 -1.76 4.38
N ILE A 93 2.22 -2.43 5.53
CA ILE A 93 2.38 -3.88 5.63
C ILE A 93 1.30 -4.60 4.82
N GLY A 94 0.05 -4.16 4.94
CA GLY A 94 -1.06 -4.70 4.17
C GLY A 94 -0.87 -4.53 2.66
N GLY A 95 -0.47 -3.34 2.21
CA GLY A 95 -0.18 -3.07 0.80
C GLY A 95 1.04 -3.83 0.27
N TYR A 96 2.06 -4.05 1.11
CA TYR A 96 3.22 -4.89 0.76
C TYR A 96 2.79 -6.33 0.50
N PHE A 97 2.00 -6.92 1.41
CA PHE A 97 1.49 -8.27 1.20
C PHE A 97 0.53 -8.37 0.03
N ALA A 98 -0.24 -7.32 -0.27
CA ALA A 98 -1.08 -7.32 -1.47
C ALA A 98 -0.27 -7.53 -2.76
N GLY A 99 0.95 -6.98 -2.82
CA GLY A 99 1.87 -7.21 -3.93
C GLY A 99 2.46 -8.61 -3.96
N THR A 100 2.88 -9.14 -2.81
CA THR A 100 3.56 -10.46 -2.75
C THR A 100 2.59 -11.65 -2.81
N THR A 101 1.32 -11.47 -2.44
CA THR A 101 0.31 -12.52 -2.47
C THR A 101 -0.58 -12.50 -3.71
N GLN A 102 -0.18 -11.79 -4.77
CA GLN A 102 -0.93 -11.62 -6.02
C GLN A 102 -2.34 -10.98 -5.88
N ALA A 103 -2.67 -10.42 -4.72
CA ALA A 103 -3.94 -9.70 -4.53
C ALA A 103 -3.96 -8.35 -5.27
N GLY A 104 -2.76 -7.82 -5.59
CA GLY A 104 -2.55 -6.65 -6.43
C GLY A 104 -3.21 -5.39 -5.88
N PHE A 105 -3.67 -4.54 -6.79
CA PHE A 105 -4.27 -3.24 -6.47
C PHE A 105 -5.52 -3.37 -5.59
N LEU A 106 -6.41 -4.32 -5.91
CA LEU A 106 -7.63 -4.53 -5.13
C LEU A 106 -7.32 -4.99 -3.70
N GLY A 107 -6.35 -5.88 -3.55
CA GLY A 107 -5.84 -6.28 -2.23
C GLY A 107 -5.33 -5.10 -1.42
N ALA A 108 -4.58 -4.18 -2.04
CA ALA A 108 -4.07 -2.99 -1.37
C ALA A 108 -5.18 -2.01 -0.96
N LEU A 109 -6.24 -1.84 -1.77
CA LEU A 109 -7.41 -1.04 -1.38
C LEU A 109 -8.10 -1.61 -0.14
N VAL A 110 -8.37 -2.92 -0.16
CA VAL A 110 -9.01 -3.63 0.96
C VAL A 110 -8.13 -3.58 2.20
N ALA A 111 -6.82 -3.82 2.05
CA ALA A 111 -5.86 -3.78 3.14
C ALA A 111 -5.78 -2.38 3.80
N GLY A 112 -5.77 -1.31 3.01
CA GLY A 112 -5.76 0.06 3.50
C GLY A 112 -7.03 0.41 4.29
N LEU A 113 -8.20 0.01 3.78
CA LEU A 113 -9.48 0.20 4.47
C LEU A 113 -9.55 -0.62 5.77
N LEU A 114 -9.11 -1.88 5.73
CA LEU A 114 -9.05 -2.77 6.89
C LEU A 114 -8.12 -2.21 7.97
N ALA A 115 -6.92 -1.76 7.59
CA ALA A 115 -5.96 -1.16 8.51
C ALA A 115 -6.53 0.10 9.18
N GLY A 116 -7.09 1.02 8.39
CA GLY A 116 -7.71 2.24 8.90
C GLY A 116 -8.89 1.97 9.83
N TRP A 117 -9.76 1.03 9.45
CA TRP A 117 -10.88 0.60 10.28
C TRP A 117 -10.40 0.00 11.60
N LEU A 118 -9.46 -0.94 11.54
CA LEU A 118 -8.97 -1.67 12.71
C LEU A 118 -8.32 -0.73 13.73
N VAL A 119 -7.47 0.19 13.27
CA VAL A 119 -6.84 1.18 14.16
C VAL A 119 -7.88 2.04 14.86
N ASN A 120 -8.93 2.47 14.15
CA ASN A 120 -10.02 3.24 14.77
C ASN A 120 -10.86 2.42 15.75
N GLN A 121 -10.94 1.10 15.58
CA GLN A 121 -11.59 0.21 16.55
C GLN A 121 -10.75 0.07 17.82
N ILE A 122 -9.44 -0.15 17.69
CA ILE A 122 -8.55 -0.30 18.87
C ILE A 122 -8.48 0.99 19.68
N LYS A 123 -8.54 2.17 19.04
CA LYS A 123 -8.60 3.48 19.72
C LYS A 123 -9.77 3.65 20.68
N LYS A 124 -10.86 2.90 20.50
CA LYS A 124 -12.07 3.00 21.35
C LYS A 124 -11.90 2.24 22.67
N VAL A 125 -10.89 1.39 22.78
CA VAL A 125 -10.64 0.60 23.99
C VAL A 125 -10.12 1.54 25.09
N PRO A 126 -10.77 1.61 26.27
CA PRO A 126 -10.30 2.45 27.36
C PRO A 126 -8.99 1.91 27.93
N VAL A 127 -7.99 2.78 28.07
CA VAL A 127 -6.69 2.43 28.64
C VAL A 127 -6.32 3.36 29.80
N PRO A 128 -5.59 2.85 30.82
CA PRO A 128 -5.03 3.67 31.90
C PRO A 128 -4.17 4.83 31.37
N GLY A 129 -4.13 5.94 32.13
CA GLY A 129 -3.39 7.14 31.75
C GLY A 129 -1.91 6.89 31.44
N ALA A 130 -1.27 5.95 32.14
CA ALA A 130 0.13 5.56 31.95
C ALA A 130 0.42 5.02 30.53
N ILE A 131 -0.57 4.46 29.85
CA ILE A 131 -0.41 3.77 28.56
C ILE A 131 -0.76 4.69 27.38
N LYS A 132 -1.54 5.76 27.61
CA LYS A 132 -2.00 6.67 26.54
C LYS A 132 -0.87 7.20 25.63
N PRO A 133 0.32 7.58 26.13
CA PRO A 133 1.39 8.09 25.26
C PRO A 133 1.96 7.05 24.29
N ILE A 134 2.05 5.78 24.72
CA ILE A 134 2.62 4.70 23.91
C ILE A 134 1.60 4.09 22.94
N MET A 135 0.30 4.37 23.13
CA MET A 135 -0.77 3.87 22.26
C MET A 135 -0.55 4.18 20.77
N PRO A 136 -0.47 5.46 20.33
CA PRO A 136 -0.34 5.79 18.90
C PRO A 136 1.02 5.43 18.29
N ILE A 137 2.06 5.36 19.12
CA ILE A 137 3.44 5.15 18.65
C ILE A 137 3.75 3.66 18.51
N LEU A 138 3.26 2.82 19.44
CA LEU A 138 3.70 1.43 19.56
C LEU A 138 2.52 0.47 19.50
N ILE A 139 1.54 0.61 20.39
CA ILE A 139 0.48 -0.40 20.56
C ILE A 139 -0.42 -0.46 19.33
N LEU A 140 -0.91 0.69 18.86
CA LEU A 140 -1.78 0.76 17.70
C LEU A 140 -1.08 0.23 16.44
N PRO A 141 0.12 0.70 16.06
CA PRO A 141 0.84 0.15 14.92
C PRO A 141 1.09 -1.35 15.02
N ILE A 142 1.55 -1.87 16.16
CA ILE A 142 1.91 -3.30 16.30
C ILE A 142 0.67 -4.20 16.22
N LEU A 143 -0.34 -3.94 17.03
CA LEU A 143 -1.54 -4.80 17.08
C LEU A 143 -2.28 -4.80 15.75
N SER A 144 -2.44 -3.62 15.14
CA SER A 144 -3.10 -3.53 13.85
C SER A 144 -2.30 -4.19 12.74
N SER A 145 -0.97 -4.06 12.75
CA SER A 145 -0.11 -4.69 11.73
C SER A 145 -0.11 -6.21 11.84
N LEU A 146 -0.12 -6.75 13.06
CA LEU A 146 -0.22 -8.19 13.29
C LEU A 146 -1.51 -8.75 12.69
N VAL A 147 -2.64 -8.12 13.00
CA VAL A 147 -3.95 -8.56 12.50
C VAL A 147 -4.05 -8.40 10.99
N VAL A 148 -3.67 -7.24 10.44
CA VAL A 148 -3.70 -7.01 8.99
C VAL A 148 -2.78 -7.99 8.26
N GLY A 149 -1.57 -8.22 8.77
CA GLY A 149 -0.63 -9.19 8.22
C GLY A 149 -1.19 -10.61 8.21
N ILE A 150 -1.81 -11.05 9.32
CA ILE A 150 -2.47 -12.36 9.40
C ILE A 150 -3.60 -12.47 8.37
N VAL A 151 -4.47 -11.45 8.27
CA VAL A 151 -5.58 -11.46 7.30
C VAL A 151 -5.03 -11.53 5.86
N MET A 152 -4.03 -10.71 5.53
CA MET A 152 -3.45 -10.70 4.19
C MET A 152 -2.79 -12.03 3.84
N LEU A 153 -2.07 -12.66 4.77
CA LEU A 153 -1.33 -13.89 4.49
C LEU A 153 -2.21 -15.15 4.56
N LYS A 154 -3.25 -15.19 5.40
CA LYS A 154 -4.05 -16.40 5.64
C LYS A 154 -5.41 -16.40 4.96
N VAL A 155 -5.97 -15.23 4.63
CA VAL A 155 -7.30 -15.13 4.00
C VAL A 155 -7.18 -14.71 2.55
N ILE A 156 -6.33 -13.72 2.26
CA ILE A 156 -6.20 -13.14 0.92
C ILE A 156 -5.08 -13.81 0.12
N GLY A 157 -3.99 -14.20 0.79
CA GLY A 157 -2.80 -14.74 0.15
C GLY A 157 -2.70 -16.25 0.07
N VAL A 158 -3.76 -16.97 0.47
CA VAL A 158 -3.92 -18.36 0.05
C VAL A 158 -4.29 -18.29 -1.43
N PRO A 159 -3.47 -18.83 -2.35
CA PRO A 159 -3.89 -18.97 -3.73
C PRO A 159 -5.19 -19.77 -3.70
N ILE A 160 -6.29 -19.19 -4.18
CA ILE A 160 -7.48 -19.96 -4.52
C ILE A 160 -7.11 -20.69 -5.81
N ALA A 161 -6.34 -21.77 -5.66
CA ALA A 161 -5.92 -22.68 -6.71
C ALA A 161 -5.96 -24.10 -6.16
#